data_AF-A0A0U1LWM1-F1
#
_entry.id   AF-A0A0U1LWM1-F1
#
_cell.length_a   1.000
_cell.length_b   1.000
_cell.length_c   1.000
_cell.angle_alpha   90.00
_cell.angle_beta   90.00
_cell.angle_gamma   90.00
#
_symmetry.space_group_name_H-M   'P 1'
#
loop_
_entity.id
_entity.type
_entity.pdbx_description
1 polymer ?
#
loop_
_entity_poly.entity_id
_entity_poly.type
_entity_poly.pdbx_seq_one_letter_code
_entity_poly.pdbx_strand_id
1 'polypeptide(L)'
;MQSFDMTFACKKCKKCFRKDTSEFEESDEYCPHCDNHFVIEAKTPQASLQVEGDDVRMDSRMLKDERVRGDVEKSIFSIGDRAADRLG
;
A
#
# COMPACT_ATOMS: atom_id res chain seq x y z
N MET A 1 36.78 -20.32 9.96
CA MET A 1 36.16 -19.80 11.18
C MET A 1 35.21 -18.68 10.73
N GLN A 2 33.90 -18.89 10.80
CA GLN A 2 32.93 -17.83 10.49
C GLN A 2 32.76 -16.96 11.74
N SER A 3 32.80 -15.64 11.56
CA SER A 3 32.54 -14.64 12.60
C SER A 3 31.12 -14.12 12.46
N PHE A 4 30.30 -14.26 13.51
CA PHE A 4 28.90 -13.79 13.53
C PHE A 4 28.72 -12.42 14.20
N ASP A 5 29.82 -11.74 14.50
CA ASP A 5 29.78 -10.38 15.01
C ASP A 5 29.37 -9.38 13.92
N MET A 6 28.26 -8.68 14.14
CA MET A 6 27.83 -7.54 13.32
C MET A 6 27.93 -6.23 14.10
N THR A 7 28.32 -5.15 13.42
CA THR A 7 28.37 -3.81 13.99
C THR A 7 27.19 -2.99 13.48
N PHE A 8 26.34 -2.52 14.38
CA PHE A 8 25.14 -1.72 14.08
C PHE A 8 25.30 -0.29 14.58
N ALA A 9 24.60 0.65 13.93
CA ALA A 9 24.50 2.04 14.36
C ALA A 9 23.05 2.37 14.69
N CYS A 10 22.78 2.82 15.92
CA CYS A 10 21.43 3.16 16.35
C CYS A 10 20.97 4.50 15.75
N LYS A 11 19.76 4.54 15.17
CA LYS A 11 19.19 5.77 14.60
C LYS A 11 18.86 6.84 15.65
N LYS A 12 18.51 6.44 16.87
CA LYS A 12 18.10 7.36 17.95
C LYS A 12 19.29 8.01 18.66
N CYS A 13 20.26 7.21 19.10
CA CYS A 13 21.41 7.70 19.87
C CYS A 13 22.71 7.84 19.07
N LYS A 14 22.74 7.40 17.80
CA LYS A 14 23.91 7.42 16.90
C LYS A 14 25.15 6.69 17.43
N LYS A 15 25.02 5.91 18.50
CA LYS A 15 26.11 5.08 19.03
C LYS A 15 26.20 3.78 18.22
N CYS A 16 27.43 3.38 17.91
CA CYS A 16 27.72 2.10 17.31
C CYS A 16 27.82 1.04 18.40
N PHE A 17 27.20 -0.12 18.19
CA PHE A 17 27.30 -1.26 19.08
C PHE A 17 27.56 -2.52 18.26
N ARG A 18 28.11 -3.54 18.91
CA ARG A 18 28.48 -4.81 18.28
C ARG A 18 27.62 -5.91 18.89
N LYS A 19 27.03 -6.75 18.04
CA LYS A 19 26.11 -7.80 18.43
C LYS A 19 26.50 -9.09 17.72
N ASP A 20 26.59 -10.18 18.47
CA ASP A 20 26.73 -11.53 17.93
C ASP A 20 25.38 -11.99 17.38
N THR A 21 25.34 -12.41 16.12
CA THR A 21 24.10 -12.82 15.44
C THR A 21 23.89 -14.34 15.43
N SER A 22 24.71 -15.09 16.16
CA SER A 22 24.52 -16.53 16.35
C SER A 22 23.33 -16.85 17.27
N GLU A 23 23.09 -16.00 18.27
CA GLU A 23 21.98 -16.10 19.22
C GLU A 23 21.15 -14.82 19.15
N PHE A 24 19.86 -14.96 18.80
CA PHE A 24 18.94 -13.83 18.67
C PHE A 24 17.83 -13.98 19.72
N GLU A 25 17.95 -13.25 20.83
CA GLU A 25 16.93 -13.20 21.88
C GLU A 25 16.08 -11.93 21.78
N GLU A 26 14.90 -11.93 22.39
CA GLU A 26 13.95 -10.80 22.39
C GLU A 26 14.56 -9.51 23.00
N SER A 27 15.51 -9.66 23.92
CA SER A 27 16.33 -8.59 24.48
C SER A 27 17.18 -7.86 23.43
N ASP A 28 17.53 -8.57 22.36
CA ASP A 28 18.42 -8.09 21.31
C ASP A 28 17.70 -7.30 20.25
N GLU A 29 16.39 -7.14 20.35
CA GLU A 29 15.64 -6.28 19.45
C GLU A 29 15.89 -4.79 19.73
N TYR A 30 16.50 -4.48 20.88
CA TYR A 30 16.70 -3.14 21.39
C TYR A 30 18.17 -2.71 21.36
N CYS A 31 18.41 -1.43 21.10
CA CYS A 31 19.74 -0.86 21.23
C CYS A 31 20.13 -0.75 22.72
N PRO A 32 21.30 -1.27 23.14
CA PRO A 32 21.74 -1.30 24.55
C PRO A 32 22.03 0.08 25.16
N HIS A 33 21.91 1.15 24.37
CA HIS A 33 22.22 2.51 24.80
C HIS A 33 20.99 3.41 25.00
N CYS A 34 19.84 3.06 24.42
CA CYS A 34 18.67 3.96 24.43
C CYS A 34 17.33 3.25 24.21
N ASP A 35 17.31 1.92 24.31
CA ASP A 35 16.15 1.05 24.15
C ASP A 35 15.37 1.30 22.85
N ASN A 36 16.09 1.69 21.79
CA ASN A 36 15.47 1.81 20.48
C ASN A 36 15.33 0.43 19.86
N HIS A 37 14.09 -0.01 19.67
CA HIS A 37 13.75 -1.19 18.88
C HIS A 37 14.25 -1.02 17.45
N PHE A 38 15.18 -1.88 17.00
CA PHE A 38 15.82 -1.76 15.69
C PHE A 38 15.40 -2.86 14.71
N VAL A 39 14.67 -3.88 15.19
CA VAL A 39 14.05 -4.90 14.35
C VAL A 39 12.75 -4.34 13.80
N ILE A 40 12.63 -4.22 12.48
CA ILE A 40 11.44 -3.66 11.85
C ILE A 40 10.73 -4.80 11.12
N GLU A 41 9.41 -4.88 11.27
CA GLU A 41 8.60 -5.84 10.54
C GLU A 41 8.79 -5.68 9.03
N ALA A 42 8.93 -6.81 8.33
CA ALA A 42 9.07 -6.82 6.90
C ALA A 42 7.79 -6.26 6.25
N LYS A 43 7.94 -5.22 5.44
CA LYS A 43 6.82 -4.68 4.64
C LYS A 43 6.44 -5.70 3.58
N THR A 44 5.30 -6.37 3.75
CA THR A 44 4.73 -7.26 2.73
C THR A 44 4.02 -6.41 1.65
N PRO A 45 4.16 -6.77 0.37
CA PRO A 45 3.42 -6.08 -0.68
C PRO A 45 1.93 -6.38 -0.50
N GLN A 46 1.16 -5.37 -0.10
CA GLN A 46 -0.30 -5.47 -0.10
C GLN A 46 -0.79 -5.32 -1.53
N ALA A 47 -1.71 -6.20 -1.96
CA ALA A 47 -2.38 -6.09 -3.25
C ALA A 47 -3.25 -4.83 -3.25
N SER A 48 -2.70 -3.71 -3.72
CA SER A 48 -3.44 -2.47 -3.97
C SER A 48 -3.81 -2.41 -5.45
N LEU A 49 -5.12 -2.33 -5.73
CA LEU A 49 -5.60 -2.04 -7.08
C LEU A 49 -5.46 -0.53 -7.30
N GLN A 50 -4.34 -0.11 -7.88
CA GLN A 50 -4.14 1.26 -8.29
C GLN A 50 -4.75 1.44 -9.68
N VAL A 51 -5.64 2.43 -9.82
CA VAL A 51 -6.20 2.79 -11.12
C VAL A 51 -5.38 3.95 -11.65
N GLU A 52 -4.54 3.68 -12.64
CA GLU A 52 -3.77 4.71 -13.33
C GLU A 52 -4.72 5.52 -14.22
N GLY A 53 -4.82 6.82 -13.96
CA GLY A 53 -5.54 7.77 -14.80
C GLY A 53 -4.53 8.58 -15.61
N ASP A 54 -4.70 8.61 -16.93
CA ASP A 54 -3.97 9.50 -17.82
C ASP A 54 -4.30 10.99 -17.53
N ASP A 55 -3.62 11.92 -18.21
CA ASP A 55 -3.90 13.36 -18.08
C ASP A 55 -5.40 13.63 -18.30
N VAL A 56 -6.03 14.18 -17.26
CA VAL A 56 -7.43 14.59 -17.18
C VAL A 56 -7.90 15.42 -18.38
N ARG A 57 -7.00 16.20 -19.00
CA ARG A 57 -7.33 17.02 -20.18
C ARG A 57 -7.44 16.20 -21.47
N MET A 58 -6.74 15.08 -21.53
CA MET A 58 -6.76 14.15 -22.66
C MET A 58 -7.86 13.10 -22.50
N ASP A 59 -8.06 12.60 -21.28
CA ASP A 59 -9.07 11.60 -20.96
C ASP A 59 -9.86 11.94 -19.69
N SER A 60 -11.08 12.45 -19.87
CA SER A 60 -11.99 12.84 -18.79
C SER A 60 -12.90 11.70 -18.32
N ARG A 61 -12.73 10.46 -18.79
CA ARG A 61 -13.64 9.34 -18.47
C ARG A 61 -13.66 8.98 -16.98
N MET A 62 -12.59 9.28 -16.26
CA MET A 62 -12.46 9.02 -14.82
C MET A 62 -13.05 10.13 -13.95
N LEU A 63 -13.55 11.22 -14.55
CA LEU A 63 -14.20 12.34 -13.84
C LEU A 63 -15.70 12.29 -14.02
N LYS A 64 -16.40 12.48 -12.90
CA LYS A 64 -17.86 12.58 -12.88
C LYS A 64 -18.28 14.03 -13.12
N ASP A 65 -18.97 14.30 -14.22
CA ASP A 65 -19.62 15.60 -14.46
C ASP A 65 -21.04 15.57 -13.88
N GLU A 66 -21.31 16.42 -12.89
CA GLU A 66 -22.61 16.49 -12.21
C GLU A 66 -23.72 17.16 -13.04
N ARG A 67 -23.37 17.84 -14.15
CA ARG A 67 -24.36 18.51 -15.01
C ARG A 67 -25.04 17.55 -15.99
N VAL A 68 -24.41 16.42 -16.26
CA VAL A 68 -24.94 15.41 -17.16
C VAL A 68 -25.89 14.52 -16.37
N ARG A 69 -27.14 14.41 -16.82
CA ARG A 69 -28.13 13.52 -16.22
C ARG A 69 -27.60 12.07 -16.32
N GLY A 70 -27.31 11.46 -15.18
CA GLY A 70 -26.86 10.07 -15.12
C GLY A 70 -27.84 9.13 -15.82
N ASP A 71 -27.32 8.10 -16.48
CA ASP A 71 -28.14 7.04 -17.05
C ASP A 71 -28.94 6.41 -15.89
N VAL A 72 -30.26 6.31 -16.05
CA VAL A 72 -31.14 5.62 -15.10
C VAL A 72 -30.53 4.24 -14.83
N GLU A 73 -30.36 3.89 -13.55
CA GLU A 73 -29.71 2.66 -13.10
C GLU A 73 -30.11 1.50 -14.03
N LYS A 74 -29.14 0.98 -14.78
CA LYS A 74 -29.34 -0.11 -15.73
C LYS A 74 -29.53 -1.38 -14.93
N SER A 75 -30.72 -1.54 -14.35
CA SER A 75 -31.14 -2.76 -13.71
C SER A 75 -31.53 -3.76 -14.79
N ILE A 76 -31.19 -5.03 -14.57
CA ILE A 76 -31.54 -6.15 -15.47
C ILE A 76 -33.08 -6.26 -15.63
N PHE A 77 -33.85 -5.68 -14.71
CA PHE A 77 -35.31 -5.70 -14.69
C PHE A 77 -35.98 -4.60 -15.53
N SER A 78 -35.22 -3.61 -16.02
CA SER A 78 -35.77 -2.44 -16.74
C SER A 78 -35.66 -2.53 -18.27
N ILE A 79 -35.34 -3.72 -18.81
CA ILE A 79 -35.11 -3.94 -20.25
C ILE A 79 -36.41 -3.84 -21.09
N GLY A 80 -37.58 -3.92 -20.47
CA GLY A 80 -38.88 -3.92 -21.16
C GLY A 80 -39.21 -2.62 -21.90
N ASP A 81 -38.91 -1.45 -21.32
CA ASP A 81 -39.39 -0.18 -21.87
C ASP A 81 -38.55 0.35 -23.04
N ARG A 82 -37.25 0.05 -23.09
CA ARG A 82 -36.35 0.53 -24.16
C ARG A 82 -36.42 -0.30 -25.45
N ALA A 83 -37.03 -1.48 -25.44
CA ALA A 83 -37.22 -2.30 -26.64
C ALA A 83 -38.38 -1.80 -27.51
N ALA A 84 -39.39 -1.15 -26.93
CA ALA A 84 -40.55 -0.63 -27.64
C ALA A 84 -40.20 0.59 -28.53
N ASP A 85 -39.33 1.48 -28.05
CA ASP A 85 -38.96 2.71 -28.79
C ASP A 85 -38.03 2.48 -30.00
N ARG A 86 -37.48 1.27 -30.17
CA ARG A 86 -36.59 0.92 -31.31
C ARG A 86 -37.26 0.05 -32.38
N LEU A 87 -38.55 -0.27 -32.22
CA LEU A 87 -39.35 -1.04 -33.18
C LEU A 87 -40.44 -0.17 -33.84
N GLY A 88 -40.11 1.10 -34.12
CA GLY A 88 -40.84 1.98 -35.03
C GLY A 88 -40.16 2.02 -36.39
#